data_AF-G9YIU3-F1
#
_entry.id   AF-G9YIU3-F1
#
_cell.length_a   1.000
_cell.length_b   1.000
_cell.length_c   1.000
_cell.angle_alpha   90.00
_cell.angle_beta   90.00
_cell.angle_gamma   90.00
#
_symmetry.space_group_name_H-M   'P 1'
#
loop_
_entity.id
_entity.type
_entity.pdbx_description
1 polymer ?
#
loop_
_entity_poly.entity_id
_entity_poly.type
_entity_poly.pdbx_seq_one_letter_code
_entity_poly.pdbx_strand_id
1 'polypeptide(L)'
;MSTPLSELFRGASSGREGVRRARHEETATLDDVLRIAAYALKFHGRFRMVHISERLAGILEAMRRYEIEPKILRPVYGRRGKAAKFFLVEGLRGGKEGMVLQEPLITHNNDGTYTDEVLRIYGKA
;
A
#
# COMPACT_ATOMS: atom_id res chain seq x y z
N MET A 1 -17.49 17.37 14.33
CA MET A 1 -18.33 16.36 15.02
C MET A 1 -17.67 15.01 14.81
N SER A 2 -17.17 14.43 15.90
CA SER A 2 -16.52 13.12 15.95
C SER A 2 -17.57 12.01 15.78
N THR A 3 -17.24 10.98 15.00
CA THR A 3 -17.86 9.65 15.15
C THR A 3 -16.75 8.69 15.57
N PRO A 4 -16.88 7.96 16.69
CA PRO A 4 -15.74 7.33 17.38
C PRO A 4 -15.52 5.89 16.93
N LEU A 5 -14.26 5.50 16.68
CA LEU A 5 -13.85 4.09 16.54
C LEU A 5 -12.87 3.71 17.67
N SER A 6 -13.35 3.85 18.90
CA SER A 6 -12.78 3.18 20.06
C SER A 6 -13.32 1.75 20.09
N GLU A 7 -12.60 0.78 19.51
CA GLU A 7 -12.45 -0.59 20.05
C GLU A 7 -11.56 -1.47 19.15
N LEU A 8 -10.62 -2.18 19.78
CA LEU A 8 -9.87 -3.36 19.28
C LEU A 8 -8.69 -3.15 18.32
N PHE A 9 -7.55 -2.66 18.82
CA PHE A 9 -6.24 -3.28 18.48
C PHE A 9 -5.28 -3.22 19.68
N ARG A 10 -5.48 -4.13 20.65
CA ARG A 10 -4.39 -4.59 21.53
C ARG A 10 -3.46 -5.45 20.68
N GLY A 11 -2.31 -4.91 20.32
CA GLY A 11 -1.18 -5.65 19.74
C GLY A 11 0.12 -5.08 20.31
N ALA A 12 0.93 -5.95 20.90
CA ALA A 12 2.08 -5.66 21.75
C ALA A 12 2.93 -4.43 21.36
N SER A 13 3.21 -3.60 22.35
CA SER A 13 4.05 -2.40 22.27
C SER A 13 5.50 -2.77 21.96
N SER A 14 5.99 -2.46 20.75
CA SER A 14 7.41 -2.43 20.45
C SER A 14 7.96 -1.02 20.73
N GLY A 15 8.83 -0.88 21.73
CA GLY A 15 9.38 0.40 22.23
C GLY A 15 10.40 1.08 21.31
N ARG A 16 10.02 1.41 20.07
CA ARG A 16 10.83 2.25 19.17
C ARG A 16 10.03 3.48 18.75
N GLU A 17 10.44 4.65 19.24
CA GLU A 17 9.83 5.97 18.99
C GLU A 17 9.60 6.27 17.50
N GLY A 18 10.45 5.76 16.60
CA GLY A 18 10.31 5.93 15.16
C GLY A 18 9.07 5.25 14.54
N VAL A 19 8.55 4.18 15.17
CA VAL A 19 7.39 3.44 14.65
C VAL A 19 6.06 4.12 15.05
N ARG A 20 6.06 4.91 16.12
CA ARG A 20 4.86 5.61 16.60
C ARG A 20 4.42 6.72 15.63
N ARG A 21 5.37 7.37 14.96
CA ARG A 21 5.09 8.46 13.99
C ARG A 21 4.47 7.98 12.68
N ALA A 22 4.65 6.70 12.32
CA ALA A 22 4.01 6.08 11.16
C ALA A 22 2.63 5.48 11.49
N ARG A 23 2.30 5.35 12.78
CA ARG A 23 1.02 4.80 13.27
C ARG A 23 0.03 5.88 13.72
N HIS A 24 0.50 7.10 14.01
CA HIS A 24 -0.35 8.26 14.22
C HIS A 24 -0.56 9.00 12.88
N GLU A 25 -1.65 8.64 12.22
CA GLU A 25 -2.28 9.25 11.05
C GLU A 25 -2.77 10.68 11.42
N GLU A 26 -1.86 11.62 11.71
CA GLU A 26 -2.23 12.92 12.31
C GLU A 26 -1.73 14.15 11.51
N THR A 27 -1.32 14.03 10.24
CA THR A 27 -1.05 15.25 9.45
C THR A 27 -1.16 15.17 7.93
N ALA A 28 -1.26 13.98 7.33
CA ALA A 28 -1.45 13.85 5.88
C ALA A 28 -2.47 12.76 5.56
N THR A 29 -3.59 13.17 4.98
CA THR A 29 -4.61 12.24 4.50
C THR A 29 -4.16 11.59 3.18
N LEU A 30 -4.83 10.51 2.76
CA LEU A 30 -4.60 9.92 1.43
C LEU A 30 -4.77 10.98 0.31
N ASP A 31 -5.76 11.85 0.46
CA ASP A 31 -6.06 12.93 -0.48
C ASP A 31 -4.91 13.94 -0.55
N ASP A 32 -4.29 14.29 0.59
CA ASP A 32 -3.10 15.16 0.60
C ASP A 32 -1.92 14.52 -0.12
N VAL A 33 -1.67 13.25 0.15
CA VAL A 33 -0.58 12.50 -0.49
C VAL A 33 -0.77 12.46 -2.01
N LEU A 34 -1.96 12.12 -2.47
CA LEU A 34 -2.25 12.01 -3.91
C LEU A 34 -2.26 13.37 -4.60
N ARG A 35 -2.78 14.42 -3.95
CA ARG A 35 -2.73 15.79 -4.45
C ARG A 35 -1.29 16.28 -4.63
N ILE A 36 -0.43 16.07 -3.63
CA ILE A 36 0.98 16.46 -3.70
C ILE A 36 1.71 15.61 -4.74
N ALA A 37 1.44 14.30 -4.80
CA ALA A 37 2.03 13.42 -5.81
C ALA A 37 1.66 13.88 -7.23
N ALA A 38 0.39 14.20 -7.48
CA ALA A 38 -0.09 14.69 -8.77
C ALA A 38 0.57 16.01 -9.19
N TYR A 39 0.86 16.89 -8.23
CA TYR A 39 1.59 18.14 -8.45
C TYR A 39 3.08 17.91 -8.72
N ALA A 40 3.72 17.02 -7.95
CA ALA A 40 5.15 16.75 -8.05
C ALA A 40 5.54 15.90 -9.28
N LEU A 41 4.61 15.08 -9.79
CA LEU A 41 4.85 14.23 -10.93
C LEU A 41 4.69 15.01 -12.24
N LYS A 42 5.68 14.91 -13.12
CA LYS A 42 5.51 15.27 -14.53
C LYS A 42 4.42 14.41 -15.18
N PHE A 43 3.88 14.87 -16.31
CA PHE A 43 2.99 14.06 -17.14
C PHE A 43 3.66 12.72 -17.50
N HIS A 44 2.93 11.61 -17.38
CA HIS A 44 3.46 10.24 -17.46
C HIS A 44 4.52 9.89 -16.40
N GLY A 45 4.58 10.64 -15.29
CA GLY A 45 5.33 10.30 -14.10
C GLY A 45 4.67 9.14 -13.34
N ARG A 46 5.48 8.29 -12.70
CA ARG A 46 5.01 7.10 -11.98
C ARG A 46 4.90 7.37 -10.48
N PHE A 47 3.78 6.97 -9.92
CA PHE A 47 3.50 6.96 -8.49
C PHE A 47 3.50 5.51 -7.99
N ARG A 48 4.01 5.23 -6.79
CA ARG A 48 3.94 3.90 -6.16
C ARG A 48 3.60 4.03 -4.69
N MET A 49 2.72 3.16 -4.19
CA MET A 49 2.41 3.08 -2.77
C MET A 49 2.10 1.65 -2.34
N VAL A 50 2.19 1.41 -1.03
CA VAL A 50 1.72 0.20 -0.36
C VAL A 50 0.61 0.59 0.59
N HIS A 51 -0.48 -0.17 0.64
CA HIS A 51 -1.57 0.08 1.58
C HIS A 51 -2.29 -1.20 1.99
N ILE A 52 -3.08 -1.13 3.06
CA ILE A 52 -3.97 -2.22 3.49
C ILE A 52 -5.07 -2.50 2.46
N SER A 53 -5.31 -3.77 2.18
CA SER A 53 -6.24 -4.24 1.13
C SER A 53 -7.69 -3.84 1.34
N GLU A 54 -8.13 -3.65 2.59
CA GLU A 54 -9.50 -3.23 2.91
C GLU A 54 -9.86 -1.85 2.33
N ARG A 55 -8.88 -0.95 2.19
CA ARG A 55 -9.06 0.40 1.64
C ARG A 55 -8.85 0.48 0.12
N LEU A 56 -8.64 -0.66 -0.56
CA LEU A 56 -8.26 -0.69 -1.97
C LEU A 56 -9.22 0.08 -2.87
N ALA A 57 -10.53 -0.16 -2.76
CA ALA A 57 -11.52 0.49 -3.63
C ALA A 57 -11.45 2.02 -3.54
N GLY A 58 -11.45 2.57 -2.32
CA GLY A 58 -11.34 4.01 -2.09
C GLY A 58 -9.98 4.58 -2.54
N ILE A 59 -8.90 3.81 -2.45
CA ILE A 59 -7.58 4.24 -2.94
C ILE A 59 -7.56 4.33 -4.46
N LEU A 60 -8.09 3.33 -5.16
CA LEU A 60 -8.16 3.36 -6.63
C LEU A 60 -9.03 4.52 -7.12
N GLU A 61 -10.14 4.80 -6.45
CA GLU A 61 -11.00 5.94 -6.74
C GLU A 61 -10.26 7.27 -6.52
N ALA A 62 -9.61 7.44 -5.36
CA ALA A 62 -8.88 8.65 -5.03
C ALA A 62 -7.71 8.90 -6.00
N MET A 63 -6.98 7.86 -6.39
CA MET A 63 -5.91 7.97 -7.39
C MET A 63 -6.43 8.59 -8.71
N ARG A 64 -7.56 8.08 -9.22
CA ARG A 64 -8.18 8.61 -10.45
C ARG A 64 -8.68 10.04 -10.29
N ARG A 65 -9.21 10.41 -9.12
CA ARG A 65 -9.64 11.78 -8.80
C ARG A 65 -8.49 12.79 -8.95
N TYR A 66 -7.27 12.38 -8.62
CA TYR A 66 -6.05 13.18 -8.80
C TYR A 66 -5.28 12.81 -10.08
N GLU A 67 -5.99 12.38 -11.14
CA GLU A 67 -5.50 11.98 -12.47
C GLU A 67 -4.24 11.08 -12.45
N ILE A 68 -4.07 10.28 -11.40
CA ILE A 68 -3.07 9.22 -11.33
C ILE A 68 -3.80 7.93 -11.67
N GLU A 69 -3.66 7.46 -12.90
CA GLU A 69 -4.37 6.27 -13.33
C GLU A 69 -3.67 5.02 -12.79
N PRO A 70 -4.34 4.15 -12.01
CA PRO A 70 -3.75 2.90 -11.52
C PRO A 70 -3.36 2.00 -12.70
N LYS A 71 -2.12 1.52 -12.72
CA LYS A 71 -1.55 0.73 -13.81
C LYS A 71 -1.15 -0.67 -13.41
N ILE A 72 -0.63 -0.84 -12.20
CA ILE A 72 -0.20 -2.14 -11.71
C ILE A 72 -0.73 -2.30 -10.30
N LEU A 73 -1.39 -3.41 -10.03
CA LEU A 73 -1.79 -3.82 -8.70
C LEU A 73 -1.12 -5.14 -8.37
N ARG A 74 -0.43 -5.23 -7.24
CA ARG A 74 0.20 -6.46 -6.77
C ARG A 74 -0.24 -6.75 -5.34
N PRO A 75 -1.06 -7.78 -5.09
CA PRO A 75 -1.46 -8.08 -3.74
C PRO A 75 -0.34 -8.79 -2.96
N VAL A 76 -0.32 -8.61 -1.64
CA VAL A 76 0.70 -9.15 -0.74
C VAL A 76 0.06 -10.08 0.29
N TYR A 77 0.51 -11.32 0.26
CA TYR A 77 0.01 -12.41 1.07
C TYR A 77 1.01 -12.72 2.18
N GLY A 78 0.50 -12.88 3.40
CA GLY A 78 1.32 -13.36 4.51
C GLY A 78 1.87 -14.76 4.22
N ARG A 79 0.98 -15.65 3.76
CA ARG A 79 1.23 -17.03 3.38
C ARG A 79 0.26 -17.43 2.26
N ARG A 80 0.55 -18.52 1.55
CA ARG A 80 -0.37 -19.07 0.53
C ARG A 80 -1.72 -19.42 1.14
N GLY A 81 -2.79 -19.20 0.38
CA GLY A 81 -4.16 -19.52 0.80
C GLY A 81 -4.78 -18.60 1.86
N LYS A 82 -4.08 -17.53 2.28
CA LYS A 82 -4.65 -16.47 3.13
C LYS A 82 -5.16 -15.31 2.29
N ALA A 83 -5.99 -14.43 2.86
CA ALA A 83 -6.34 -13.18 2.20
C ALA A 83 -5.12 -12.24 2.13
N ALA A 84 -5.08 -11.40 1.10
CA ALA A 84 -4.09 -10.33 1.00
C ALA A 84 -4.33 -9.31 2.13
N LYS A 85 -3.26 -8.96 2.85
CA LYS A 85 -3.31 -7.92 3.89
C LYS A 85 -2.95 -6.55 3.34
N PHE A 86 -2.04 -6.54 2.38
CA PHE A 86 -1.58 -5.34 1.71
C PHE A 86 -1.66 -5.50 0.20
N PHE A 87 -1.56 -4.38 -0.50
CA PHE A 87 -1.29 -4.35 -1.92
C PHE A 87 -0.22 -3.30 -2.20
N LEU A 88 0.58 -3.54 -3.23
CA LEU A 88 1.34 -2.50 -3.90
C LEU A 88 0.51 -2.01 -5.08
N VAL A 89 0.46 -0.71 -5.28
CA VAL A 89 -0.11 -0.12 -6.49
C VAL A 89 0.88 0.84 -7.12
N GLU A 90 0.97 0.78 -8.44
CA GLU A 90 1.63 1.79 -9.26
C GLU A 90 0.58 2.54 -10.07
N GLY A 91 0.70 3.86 -10.13
CA GLY A 91 -0.13 4.73 -10.95
C GLY A 91 0.70 5.59 -11.90
N LEU A 92 0.06 6.09 -12.95
CA LEU A 92 0.66 6.94 -13.98
C LEU A 92 -0.13 8.25 -14.07
N ARG A 93 0.54 9.39 -13.81
CA ARG A 93 -0.09 10.72 -13.89
C ARG A 93 -0.46 11.03 -15.35
N GLY A 94 -1.75 11.29 -15.61
CA GLY A 94 -2.28 11.52 -16.95
C GLY A 94 -2.28 10.26 -17.84
N GLY A 95 -2.23 9.07 -17.24
CA GLY A 95 -2.32 7.81 -17.97
C GLY A 95 -3.73 7.57 -18.52
N LYS A 96 -3.82 6.84 -19.64
CA LYS A 96 -5.10 6.29 -20.14
C LYS A 96 -5.54 5.13 -19.27
N GLU A 97 -6.82 4.77 -19.31
CA GLU A 97 -7.38 3.64 -18.55
C GLU A 97 -6.64 2.31 -18.80
N GLY A 98 -6.72 1.41 -17.82
CA GLY A 98 -6.28 0.02 -17.91
C GLY A 98 -5.23 -0.31 -16.85
N MET A 99 -5.43 -1.42 -16.15
CA MET A 99 -4.63 -1.88 -15.03
C MET A 99 -4.30 -3.37 -15.16
N VAL A 100 -3.08 -3.75 -14.80
CA VAL A 100 -2.65 -5.15 -14.73
C VAL A 100 -2.62 -5.60 -13.27
N LEU A 101 -3.23 -6.74 -12.99
CA LEU A 101 -3.09 -7.45 -11.72
C LEU A 101 -1.88 -8.38 -11.81
N GLN A 102 -0.85 -8.13 -11.01
CA GLN A 102 0.35 -8.95 -10.92
C GLN A 102 0.16 -10.16 -10.01
N GLU A 103 1.01 -11.17 -10.22
CA GLU A 103 1.12 -12.31 -9.32
C GLU A 103 1.41 -11.83 -7.89
N PRO A 104 0.76 -12.46 -6.90
CA PRO A 104 0.88 -12.04 -5.52
C PRO A 104 2.31 -12.18 -5.00
N LEU A 105 2.76 -11.22 -4.21
CA LEU A 105 3.96 -11.38 -3.40
C LEU A 105 3.60 -12.19 -2.16
N ILE A 106 4.15 -13.40 -2.02
CA ILE A 106 3.99 -14.22 -0.82
C ILE A 106 5.20 -13.97 0.08
N THR A 107 4.95 -13.49 1.30
CA THR A 107 6.04 -13.09 2.20
C THR A 107 6.69 -14.26 2.92
N HIS A 108 5.90 -15.23 3.38
CA HIS A 108 6.41 -16.36 4.13
C HIS A 108 5.97 -17.71 3.57
N ASN A 109 6.88 -18.68 3.67
CA ASN A 109 6.61 -20.10 3.49
C ASN A 109 5.73 -20.65 4.63
N ASN A 110 5.29 -21.91 4.50
CA ASN A 110 4.46 -22.57 5.53
C ASN A 110 5.19 -22.76 6.85
N ASP A 111 6.51 -22.95 6.81
CA ASP A 111 7.40 -23.07 7.97
C ASP A 111 7.68 -21.72 8.66
N GLY A 112 7.21 -20.61 8.09
CA GLY A 112 7.41 -19.26 8.62
C GLY A 112 8.70 -18.58 8.18
N THR A 113 9.53 -19.21 7.33
CA THR A 113 10.68 -18.56 6.70
C THR A 113 10.24 -17.58 5.62
N TYR A 114 11.10 -16.62 5.27
CA TYR A 114 10.84 -15.76 4.10
C TYR A 114 10.93 -16.56 2.80
N THR A 115 10.12 -16.20 1.83
CA THR A 115 10.23 -16.77 0.48
C THR A 115 11.49 -16.27 -0.23
N ASP A 116 11.98 -17.03 -1.20
CA ASP A 116 13.15 -16.65 -2.01
C ASP A 116 12.94 -15.33 -2.76
N GLU A 117 11.70 -15.02 -3.15
CA GLU A 117 11.37 -13.73 -3.74
C GLU A 117 11.63 -12.58 -2.77
N VAL A 118 11.18 -12.70 -1.51
CA VAL A 118 11.43 -11.67 -0.49
C VAL A 118 12.91 -11.57 -0.15
N LEU A 119 13.62 -12.69 -0.06
CA LEU A 119 15.07 -12.70 0.18
C LEU A 119 15.84 -11.98 -0.94
N ARG A 120 15.43 -12.19 -2.20
CA ARG A 120 15.96 -11.44 -3.36
C ARG A 120 15.67 -9.95 -3.26
N ILE A 121 14.45 -9.55 -2.89
CA ILE A 121 14.08 -8.14 -2.68
C ILE A 121 14.93 -7.49 -1.58
N TYR A 122 15.29 -8.24 -0.54
CA TYR A 122 16.18 -7.77 0.53
C TYR A 122 17.67 -7.83 0.19
N GLY A 123 18.05 -8.31 -1.00
CA GLY A 123 19.46 -8.44 -1.41
C GLY A 123 20.23 -9.50 -0.61
N LYS A 124 19.54 -10.54 -0.12
CA LYS A 124 20.11 -11.63 0.69
C LYS A 124 20.09 -12.99 -0.03
N ALA A 125 20.04 -12.97 -1.35
CA ALA A 125 20.02 -14.15 -2.21
C ALA A 125 21.40 -14.42 -2.80
#